data_AF-A0A2E7PNM9-F1
#
_entry.id   AF-A0A2E7PNM9-F1
#
_cell.length_a   1.000
_cell.length_b   1.000
_cell.length_c   1.000
_cell.angle_alpha   90.00
_cell.angle_beta   90.00
_cell.angle_gamma   90.00
#
_symmetry.space_group_name_H-M   'P 1'
#
loop_
_entity.id
_entity.type
_entity.pdbx_description
1 polymer ?
#
loop_
_entity_poly.entity_id
_entity_poly.type
_entity_poly.pdbx_seq_one_letter_code
_entity_poly.pdbx_strand_id
1 'polypeptide(L)'
;ADPAAEMPACVLCLEGEIEITGATDVRKVAAADYFKDLYETDLQDGEIVTAVEVPVIQDGERHAFDELARRHGDYAMVGLAAKASVSSGALSGVRLSYLGVGGTPVMAANASAALEGTLSDGMIAAAQAALDQDLDPFDDVSCSGATKQHLAKVLLERVARQLAA
;
A
#
# COMPACT_ATOMS: atom_id res chain seq x y z
N ALA A 1 -6.36 13.43 -2.40
CA ALA A 1 -5.65 12.14 -2.54
C ALA A 1 -4.40 12.34 -3.39
N ASP A 2 -3.31 12.79 -2.77
CA ASP A 2 -2.02 12.81 -3.47
C ASP A 2 -1.47 11.36 -3.51
N PRO A 3 -1.07 10.82 -4.67
CA PRO A 3 -0.58 9.44 -4.77
C PRO A 3 0.72 9.18 -4.01
N ALA A 4 1.46 10.24 -3.64
CA ALA A 4 2.67 10.12 -2.82
C ALA A 4 2.38 10.18 -1.31
N ALA A 5 1.12 10.35 -0.89
CA ALA A 5 0.74 10.33 0.52
C ALA A 5 0.67 8.90 1.08
N GLU A 6 1.13 8.74 2.31
CA GLU A 6 1.32 7.45 2.98
C GLU A 6 -0.01 6.87 3.48
N MET A 7 -0.84 7.73 4.07
CA MET A 7 -2.10 7.33 4.71
C MET A 7 -3.05 6.59 3.75
N PRO A 8 -3.29 7.04 2.50
CA PRO A 8 -4.06 6.28 1.52
C PRO A 8 -3.60 4.82 1.33
N ALA A 9 -2.29 4.60 1.19
CA ALA A 9 -1.75 3.25 1.04
C ALA A 9 -1.93 2.40 2.29
N CYS A 10 -1.73 2.99 3.48
CA CYS A 10 -1.96 2.31 4.76
C CYS A 10 -3.42 1.88 4.93
N VAL A 11 -4.38 2.78 4.71
CA VAL A 11 -5.81 2.47 4.87
C VAL A 11 -6.26 1.41 3.85
N LEU A 12 -5.78 1.50 2.60
CA LEU A 12 -6.04 0.46 1.59
C LEU A 12 -5.45 -0.90 1.98
N CYS A 13 -4.21 -0.90 2.49
CA CYS A 13 -3.55 -2.13 2.94
C CYS A 13 -4.31 -2.80 4.08
N LEU A 14 -4.77 -2.00 5.05
CA LEU A 14 -5.48 -2.45 6.24
C LEU A 14 -6.94 -2.82 5.99
N GLU A 15 -7.47 -2.59 4.78
CA GLU A 15 -8.89 -2.80 4.45
C GLU A 15 -9.80 -1.88 5.26
N GLY A 16 -9.37 -0.63 5.44
CA GLY A 16 -10.13 0.39 6.15
C GLY A 16 -11.29 0.96 5.33
N GLU A 17 -12.20 1.63 6.03
CA GLU A 17 -13.34 2.36 5.50
C GLU A 17 -13.22 3.86 5.82
N ILE A 18 -13.67 4.70 4.90
CA ILE A 18 -13.73 6.15 5.05
C ILE A 18 -15.17 6.51 5.37
N GLU A 19 -15.40 7.11 6.54
CA GLU A 19 -16.70 7.67 6.90
C GLU A 19 -16.81 9.09 6.33
N ILE A 20 -17.91 9.32 5.62
CA ILE A 20 -18.21 10.54 4.92
C ILE A 20 -19.56 11.04 5.39
N THR A 21 -19.58 12.28 5.90
CA THR A 21 -20.81 12.96 6.32
C THR A 21 -21.23 13.96 5.24
N GLY A 22 -22.44 13.80 4.74
CA GLY A 22 -23.14 14.75 3.87
C GLY A 22 -24.08 15.66 4.66
N ALA A 23 -24.90 16.43 3.94
CA ALA A 23 -25.86 17.33 4.56
C ALA A 23 -26.99 16.61 5.33
N THR A 24 -27.33 15.39 4.90
CA THR A 24 -28.49 14.64 5.42
C THR A 24 -28.19 13.21 5.84
N ASP A 25 -27.01 12.68 5.49
CA ASP A 25 -26.63 11.29 5.67
C ASP A 25 -25.16 11.13 6.07
N VAL A 26 -24.85 9.92 6.53
CA VAL A 26 -23.49 9.44 6.78
C VAL A 26 -23.35 8.14 6.03
N ARG A 27 -22.28 8.02 5.25
CA ARG A 27 -21.94 6.81 4.48
C ARG A 27 -20.52 6.36 4.76
N LYS A 28 -20.27 5.07 4.57
CA LYS A 28 -18.93 4.48 4.64
C LYS A 28 -18.56 3.95 3.28
N VAL A 29 -17.31 4.21 2.87
CA VAL A 29 -16.75 3.78 1.59
C VAL A 29 -15.48 2.99 1.87
N ALA A 30 -15.37 1.78 1.34
CA ALA A 30 -14.13 1.01 1.46
C ALA A 30 -12.97 1.79 0.81
N ALA A 31 -11.77 1.71 1.38
CA ALA A 31 -10.59 2.38 0.82
C ALA A 31 -10.28 1.95 -0.62
N ALA A 32 -10.61 0.70 -0.97
CA ALA A 32 -10.50 0.17 -2.33
C ALA A 32 -11.38 0.92 -3.34
N ASP A 33 -12.48 1.51 -2.87
CA ASP A 33 -13.43 2.26 -3.71
C ASP A 33 -13.28 3.78 -3.54
N TYR A 34 -12.49 4.28 -2.59
CA TYR A 34 -12.44 5.70 -2.27
C TYR A 34 -11.48 6.51 -3.16
N PHE A 35 -10.32 5.96 -3.53
CA PHE A 35 -9.30 6.65 -4.33
C PHE A 35 -9.52 6.35 -5.82
N LYS A 36 -9.77 7.37 -6.63
CA LYS A 36 -10.19 7.19 -8.04
C LYS A 36 -9.07 7.47 -9.03
N ASP A 37 -8.37 8.58 -8.85
CA ASP A 37 -7.26 9.01 -9.69
C ASP A 37 -6.42 10.07 -8.96
N LEU A 38 -5.42 10.63 -9.64
CA LEU A 38 -4.59 11.74 -9.18
C LEU A 38 -5.47 12.91 -8.72
N TYR A 39 -5.44 13.18 -7.41
CA TYR A 39 -6.25 14.19 -6.75
C TYR A 39 -7.77 13.97 -6.81
N GLU A 40 -8.23 12.79 -7.22
CA GLU A 40 -9.65 12.43 -7.33
C GLU A 40 -10.03 11.34 -6.31
N THR A 41 -11.14 11.55 -5.61
CA THR A 41 -11.72 10.60 -4.66
C THR A 41 -13.21 10.42 -4.91
N ASP A 42 -13.83 9.47 -4.21
CA ASP A 42 -15.27 9.25 -4.21
C ASP A 42 -16.08 10.37 -3.50
N LEU A 43 -15.41 11.39 -2.96
CA LEU A 43 -16.04 12.49 -2.22
C LEU A 43 -16.85 13.39 -3.17
N GLN A 44 -18.11 13.64 -2.83
CA GLN A 44 -19.02 14.50 -3.58
C GLN A 44 -19.06 15.92 -3.02
N ASP A 45 -19.61 16.86 -3.81
CA ASP A 45 -19.77 18.25 -3.38
C ASP A 45 -20.62 18.35 -2.10
N GLY A 46 -20.10 19.07 -1.11
CA GLY A 46 -20.77 19.26 0.19
C GLY A 46 -20.59 18.12 1.18
N GLU A 47 -19.81 17.08 0.83
CA GLU A 47 -19.42 16.02 1.75
C GLU A 47 -18.10 16.33 2.48
N ILE A 48 -17.95 15.78 3.69
CA ILE A 48 -16.72 15.88 4.49
C ILE A 48 -16.35 14.49 5.01
N VAL A 49 -15.07 14.12 4.89
CA VAL A 49 -14.52 12.93 5.59
C VAL A 49 -14.49 13.22 7.09
N THR A 50 -15.22 12.44 7.88
CA THR A 50 -15.35 12.63 9.33
C THR A 50 -14.57 11.62 10.15
N ALA A 51 -14.35 10.42 9.61
CA ALA A 51 -13.54 9.39 10.26
C ALA A 51 -12.88 8.45 9.25
N VAL A 52 -11.86 7.74 9.72
CA VAL A 52 -11.28 6.58 9.04
C VAL A 52 -11.36 5.43 10.04
N GLU A 53 -12.00 4.35 9.64
CA GLU A 53 -12.14 3.14 10.44
C GLU A 53 -11.21 2.07 9.88
N VAL A 54 -10.33 1.54 10.73
CA VAL A 54 -9.42 0.46 10.36
C VAL A 54 -9.70 -0.76 11.25
N PRO A 55 -9.70 -1.99 10.69
CA PRO A 55 -9.83 -3.20 11.49
C PRO A 55 -8.77 -3.25 12.59
N VAL A 56 -9.19 -3.68 13.78
CA VAL A 56 -8.27 -3.89 14.91
C VAL A 56 -7.36 -5.08 14.58
N ILE A 57 -6.05 -4.90 14.82
CA ILE A 57 -5.04 -5.94 14.63
C ILE A 57 -5.42 -7.21 15.41
N GLN A 58 -5.32 -8.36 14.74
CA GLN A 58 -5.61 -9.68 15.33
C GLN A 58 -4.34 -10.36 15.84
N ASP A 59 -4.49 -11.34 16.73
CA ASP A 59 -3.37 -12.16 17.20
C ASP A 59 -2.63 -12.80 16.02
N GLY A 60 -1.32 -12.58 15.96
CA GLY A 60 -0.46 -13.06 14.87
C GLY A 60 -0.46 -12.17 13.63
N GLU A 61 -1.31 -11.16 13.51
CA GLU A 61 -1.19 -10.16 12.46
C GLU A 61 0.01 -9.23 12.71
N ARG A 62 0.74 -8.91 11.65
CA ARG A 62 1.89 -8.01 11.65
C ARG A 62 1.73 -6.99 10.54
N HIS A 63 2.15 -5.77 10.82
CA HIS A 63 2.16 -4.66 9.87
C HIS A 63 3.60 -4.16 9.72
N ALA A 64 3.94 -3.71 8.52
CA ALA A 64 5.23 -3.09 8.23
C ALA A 64 5.03 -1.96 7.21
N PHE A 65 5.86 -0.94 7.32
CA PHE A 65 5.88 0.19 6.41
C PHE A 65 7.31 0.65 6.20
N ASP A 66 7.70 0.89 4.96
CA ASP A 66 8.97 1.53 4.62
C ASP A 66 8.78 2.40 3.37
N GLU A 67 9.58 3.45 3.28
CA GLU A 67 9.54 4.41 2.19
C GLU A 67 10.91 4.95 1.81
N LEU A 68 11.01 5.46 0.59
CA LEU A 68 12.20 6.09 0.08
C LEU A 68 11.86 7.50 -0.38
N ALA A 69 12.26 8.49 0.42
CA ALA A 69 12.24 9.90 0.06
C ALA A 69 13.67 10.41 -0.20
N ARG A 70 13.82 11.49 -0.98
CA ARG A 70 15.13 12.10 -1.25
C ARG A 70 15.80 12.68 -0.01
N ARG A 71 14.98 13.15 0.93
CA ARG A 71 15.37 13.72 2.22
C ARG A 71 14.21 13.59 3.19
N HIS A 72 14.50 13.69 4.48
CA HIS A 72 13.46 13.69 5.50
C HIS A 72 12.45 14.83 5.29
N GLY A 73 11.16 14.51 5.32
CA GLY A 73 10.06 15.44 5.13
C GLY A 73 9.67 15.72 3.67
N ASP A 74 10.35 15.14 2.68
CA ASP A 74 9.86 15.09 1.29
C ASP A 74 8.81 13.97 1.16
N TYR A 75 7.90 14.10 0.19
CA TYR A 75 7.07 12.99 -0.26
C TYR A 75 7.91 11.78 -0.69
N ALA A 76 7.37 10.59 -0.46
CA ALA A 76 7.98 9.35 -0.90
C ALA A 76 8.10 9.31 -2.43
N MET A 77 9.25 8.89 -2.94
CA MET A 77 9.41 8.49 -4.33
C MET A 77 8.70 7.16 -4.58
N VAL A 78 8.83 6.24 -3.61
CA VAL A 78 8.10 4.97 -3.50
C VAL A 78 7.94 4.66 -2.02
N GLY A 79 6.79 4.17 -1.62
CA GLY A 79 6.56 3.61 -0.29
C GLY A 79 5.73 2.33 -0.36
N LEU A 80 5.79 1.53 0.69
CA LEU A 80 5.09 0.25 0.78
C LEU A 80 4.51 0.08 2.19
N ALA A 81 3.18 0.03 2.27
CA ALA A 81 2.45 -0.48 3.43
C ALA A 81 2.18 -1.98 3.24
N ALA A 82 2.40 -2.79 4.27
CA ALA A 82 2.15 -4.21 4.21
C ALA A 82 1.52 -4.76 5.48
N LYS A 83 0.68 -5.79 5.32
CA LYS A 83 0.20 -6.63 6.43
C LYS A 83 0.23 -8.11 6.07
N ALA A 84 0.39 -8.96 7.09
CA ALA A 84 0.23 -10.41 6.98
C ALA A 84 -0.07 -11.01 8.35
N SER A 85 -0.76 -12.15 8.39
CA SER A 85 -0.77 -13.02 9.57
C SER A 85 0.49 -13.88 9.58
N VAL A 86 1.07 -14.11 10.75
CA VAL A 86 2.30 -14.89 10.93
C VAL A 86 2.07 -16.00 11.94
N SER A 87 2.25 -17.24 11.48
CA SER A 87 2.15 -18.44 12.31
C SER A 87 3.27 -19.40 11.97
N SER A 88 4.00 -19.85 12.99
CA SER A 88 5.13 -20.79 12.84
C SER A 88 6.16 -20.32 11.79
N GLY A 89 6.38 -19.01 11.67
CA GLY A 89 7.29 -18.42 10.69
C GLY A 89 6.78 -18.38 9.24
N ALA A 90 5.52 -18.76 8.99
CA ALA A 90 4.86 -18.63 7.69
C ALA A 90 3.96 -17.39 7.67
N LEU A 91 4.02 -16.65 6.56
CA LEU A 91 3.14 -15.53 6.26
C LEU A 91 1.85 -16.06 5.60
N SER A 92 0.71 -15.49 5.95
CA SER A 92 -0.55 -15.72 5.25
C SER A 92 -1.42 -14.46 5.18
N GLY A 93 -2.23 -14.33 4.13
CA GLY A 93 -3.06 -13.15 3.94
C GLY A 93 -2.19 -11.91 3.68
N VAL A 94 -1.09 -12.09 2.95
CA VAL A 94 -0.14 -11.02 2.64
C VAL A 94 -0.85 -9.97 1.80
N ARG A 95 -0.68 -8.72 2.18
CA ARG A 95 -1.16 -7.55 1.43
C ARG A 95 -0.05 -6.54 1.32
N LEU A 96 0.20 -6.09 0.10
CA LEU A 96 1.20 -5.10 -0.25
C LEU A 96 0.53 -3.93 -0.98
N SER A 97 0.57 -2.74 -0.41
CA SER A 97 0.00 -1.51 -0.96
C SER A 97 1.10 -0.48 -1.18
N TYR A 98 1.35 -0.13 -2.43
CA TYR A 98 2.39 0.82 -2.81
C TYR A 98 1.84 2.24 -2.98
N LEU A 99 2.63 3.24 -2.60
CA LEU A 99 2.43 4.66 -2.93
C LEU A 99 3.55 5.20 -3.82
N GLY A 100 3.29 6.29 -4.54
CA GLY A 100 4.24 6.94 -5.45
C GLY A 100 4.45 6.23 -6.81
N VAL A 101 3.74 5.13 -7.05
CA VAL A 101 3.89 4.26 -8.25
C VAL A 101 2.69 4.26 -9.19
N GLY A 102 1.71 5.13 -8.97
CA GLY A 102 0.48 5.24 -9.77
C GLY A 102 -0.28 6.53 -9.45
N GLY A 103 -1.46 6.72 -10.06
CA GLY A 103 -2.37 7.84 -9.74
C GLY A 103 -3.12 7.66 -8.41
N THR A 104 -3.12 6.44 -7.88
CA THR A 104 -3.68 6.05 -6.59
C THR A 104 -2.74 5.03 -5.92
N PRO A 105 -2.95 4.67 -4.63
CA PRO A 105 -2.25 3.54 -4.05
C PRO A 105 -2.55 2.23 -4.81
N VAL A 106 -1.53 1.41 -5.03
CA VAL A 106 -1.62 0.22 -5.88
C VAL A 106 -1.42 -1.05 -5.04
N MET A 107 -2.40 -1.96 -5.10
CA MET A 107 -2.28 -3.28 -4.49
C MET A 107 -1.45 -4.22 -5.39
N ALA A 108 -0.33 -4.72 -4.87
CA ALA A 108 0.53 -5.66 -5.59
C ALA A 108 0.08 -7.11 -5.33
N ALA A 109 -0.98 -7.53 -6.01
CA ALA A 109 -1.65 -8.81 -5.77
C ALA A 109 -0.77 -10.02 -6.15
N ASN A 110 -0.04 -9.94 -7.27
CA ASN A 110 0.82 -11.04 -7.71
C ASN A 110 2.02 -11.20 -6.77
N ALA A 111 2.65 -10.09 -6.38
CA ALA A 111 3.74 -10.09 -5.41
C ALA A 111 3.27 -10.55 -4.03
N SER A 112 2.06 -10.17 -3.60
CA SER A 112 1.47 -10.64 -2.33
C SER A 112 1.31 -12.17 -2.33
N ALA A 113 0.75 -12.73 -3.41
CA ALA A 113 0.56 -14.17 -3.54
C ALA A 113 1.89 -14.95 -3.53
N ALA A 114 2.96 -14.38 -4.09
CA ALA A 114 4.29 -15.00 -4.10
C ALA A 114 4.96 -15.04 -2.71
N LEU A 115 4.45 -14.29 -1.72
CA LEU A 115 4.96 -14.26 -0.35
C LEU A 115 4.18 -15.14 0.63
N GLU A 116 3.12 -15.82 0.20
CA GLU A 116 2.36 -16.77 1.03
C GLU A 116 3.23 -17.99 1.38
N GLY A 117 3.43 -18.24 2.69
CA GLY A 117 4.26 -19.33 3.20
C GLY A 117 5.47 -18.88 4.02
N THR A 118 6.40 -19.80 4.28
CA THR A 118 7.63 -19.50 5.04
C THR A 118 8.61 -18.72 4.18
N LEU A 119 8.87 -17.46 4.58
CA LEU A 119 9.70 -16.54 3.81
C LEU A 119 11.08 -17.14 3.50
N SER A 120 11.47 -17.04 2.23
CA SER A 120 12.78 -17.45 1.73
C SER A 120 13.27 -16.44 0.68
N ASP A 121 14.58 -16.43 0.43
CA ASP A 121 15.15 -15.55 -0.61
C ASP A 121 14.56 -15.87 -2.01
N GLY A 122 14.20 -17.13 -2.27
CA GLY A 122 13.52 -17.53 -3.50
C GLY A 122 12.11 -16.93 -3.63
N MET A 123 11.35 -16.86 -2.53
CA MET A 123 10.03 -16.21 -2.52
C MET A 123 10.14 -14.70 -2.70
N ILE A 124 11.12 -14.07 -2.06
CA ILE A 124 11.40 -12.63 -2.24
C ILE A 124 11.71 -12.33 -3.71
N ALA A 125 12.59 -13.13 -4.34
CA ALA A 125 12.93 -12.95 -5.75
C ALA A 125 11.71 -13.16 -6.67
N ALA A 126 10.86 -14.16 -6.38
CA ALA A 126 9.63 -14.38 -7.13
C ALA A 126 8.64 -13.21 -6.99
N ALA A 127 8.46 -12.69 -5.78
CA ALA A 127 7.60 -11.55 -5.51
C ALA A 127 8.12 -10.25 -6.16
N GLN A 128 9.45 -10.03 -6.15
CA GLN A 128 10.08 -8.92 -6.87
C GLN A 128 9.86 -9.01 -8.38
N ALA A 129 9.92 -10.20 -8.97
CA ALA A 129 9.62 -10.39 -10.39
C ALA A 129 8.13 -10.17 -10.69
N ALA A 130 7.24 -10.60 -9.78
CA ALA A 130 5.80 -10.41 -9.91
C ALA A 130 5.37 -8.94 -9.93
N LEU A 131 6.15 -8.02 -9.33
CA LEU A 131 5.87 -6.59 -9.37
C LEU A 131 5.82 -6.00 -10.79
N ASP A 132 6.43 -6.65 -11.78
CA ASP A 132 6.35 -6.21 -13.18
C ASP A 132 4.95 -6.43 -13.80
N GLN A 133 4.09 -7.21 -13.13
CA GLN A 133 2.67 -7.38 -13.49
C GLN A 133 1.73 -6.56 -12.60
N ASP A 134 2.22 -6.04 -11.48
CA ASP A 134 1.43 -5.29 -10.51
C ASP A 134 1.56 -3.77 -10.69
N LEU A 135 2.75 -3.30 -11.07
CA LEU A 135 3.10 -1.87 -11.07
C LEU A 135 3.45 -1.38 -12.47
N ASP A 136 2.99 -0.17 -12.79
CA ASP A 136 3.34 0.57 -14.01
C ASP A 136 3.66 2.05 -13.67
N PRO A 137 4.77 2.32 -12.96
CA PRO A 137 5.09 3.66 -12.50
C PRO A 137 5.53 4.56 -13.67
N PHE A 138 5.02 5.79 -13.68
CA PHE A 138 5.42 6.83 -14.64
C PHE A 138 6.56 7.70 -14.10
N ASP A 139 7.29 8.32 -15.04
CA ASP A 139 8.34 9.30 -14.77
C ASP A 139 7.76 10.55 -14.08
N ASP A 140 8.49 11.09 -13.11
CA ASP A 140 8.24 12.43 -12.58
C ASP A 140 9.53 13.27 -12.58
N VAL A 141 9.40 14.53 -12.15
CA VAL A 141 10.49 15.51 -12.11
C VAL A 141 11.69 15.09 -11.24
N SER A 142 11.50 14.10 -10.36
CA SER A 142 12.45 13.67 -9.35
C SER A 142 12.94 12.23 -9.54
N CYS A 143 12.20 11.38 -10.24
CA CYS A 143 12.49 9.96 -10.36
C CYS A 143 11.86 9.35 -11.62
N SER A 144 12.62 8.57 -12.39
CA SER A 144 12.06 7.82 -13.52
C SER A 144 11.20 6.65 -13.04
N GLY A 145 10.20 6.25 -13.83
CA GLY A 145 9.38 5.07 -13.61
C GLY A 145 10.22 3.81 -13.46
N ALA A 146 11.26 3.64 -14.29
CA ALA A 146 12.20 2.53 -14.17
C ALA A 146 12.95 2.53 -12.82
N THR A 147 13.35 3.72 -12.33
CA THR A 147 13.94 3.84 -10.99
C THR A 147 12.92 3.50 -9.91
N LYS A 148 11.68 4.00 -9.99
CA LYS A 148 10.61 3.65 -9.06
C LYS A 148 10.34 2.15 -9.02
N GLN A 149 10.27 1.49 -10.18
CA GLN A 149 10.11 0.03 -10.28
C GLN A 149 11.23 -0.71 -9.56
N HIS A 150 12.48 -0.27 -9.72
CA HIS A 150 13.60 -0.83 -8.99
C HIS A 150 13.49 -0.59 -7.47
N LEU A 151 13.15 0.63 -7.05
CA LEU A 151 13.00 0.97 -5.64
C LEU A 151 11.84 0.20 -4.97
N ALA A 152 10.75 -0.06 -5.68
CA ALA A 152 9.66 -0.90 -5.21
C ALA A 152 10.13 -2.33 -4.89
N LYS A 153 10.95 -2.94 -5.76
CA LYS A 153 11.57 -4.26 -5.51
C LYS A 153 12.47 -4.26 -4.28
N VAL A 154 13.22 -3.18 -4.05
CA VAL A 154 14.07 -3.02 -2.86
C VAL A 154 13.23 -2.92 -1.58
N LEU A 155 12.16 -2.10 -1.60
CA LEU A 155 11.25 -1.98 -0.47
C LEU A 155 10.53 -3.28 -0.16
N LEU A 156 10.10 -4.04 -1.17
CA LEU A 156 9.48 -5.35 -0.99
C LEU A 156 10.33 -6.25 -0.11
N GLU A 157 11.62 -6.39 -0.44
CA GLU A 157 12.51 -7.25 0.34
C GLU A 157 12.63 -6.77 1.79
N ARG A 158 12.83 -5.46 2.01
CA ARG A 158 12.97 -4.89 3.36
C ARG A 158 11.72 -5.16 4.19
N VAL A 159 10.55 -4.85 3.64
CA VAL A 159 9.27 -4.96 4.31
C VAL A 159 8.88 -6.43 4.53
N ALA A 160 9.10 -7.31 3.56
CA ALA A 160 8.85 -8.75 3.72
C ALA A 160 9.68 -9.35 4.86
N ARG A 161 10.96 -8.98 4.96
CA ARG A 161 11.83 -9.43 6.06
C ARG A 161 11.37 -8.85 7.41
N GLN A 162 10.85 -7.63 7.46
CA GLN A 162 10.25 -7.06 8.68
C GLN A 162 8.99 -7.81 9.11
N LEU A 163 8.12 -8.19 8.16
CA LEU A 163 6.91 -8.97 8.46
C LEU A 163 7.26 -10.35 9.04
N ALA A 164 8.32 -11.00 8.56
CA ALA A 164 8.68 -12.34 9.00
C ALA A 164 9.51 -12.41 10.31
N ALA A 165 10.05 -11.29 10.78
CA ALA A 165 10.85 -11.19 12.01
C ALA A 165 9.95 -11.12 13.25
#